data_AF-T0Y1I8-F1
#
_entry.id   AF-T0Y1I8-F1
#
_cell.length_a   1.000
_cell.length_b   1.000
_cell.length_c   1.000
_cell.angle_alpha   90.00
_cell.angle_beta   90.00
_cell.angle_gamma   90.00
#
_symmetry.space_group_name_H-M   'P 1'
#
loop_
_entity.id
_entity.type
_entity.pdbx_description
1 polymer ?
#
loop_
_entity_poly.entity_id
_entity_poly.type
_entity_poly.pdbx_seq_one_letter_code
_entity_poly.pdbx_strand_id
1 'polypeptide(L)'
;MKDRLTGIVSRGGSMLAKWMIVHNKQNPMYELFDEISAIMRQYDVTYSLGDGLRPGSCADATDAAQLAELRTLGELVYRAREAGVQVMVEGPGHVPMDQIAMNMQLQQRVCDDAPFYVLGPLTTDVFPGYDHITSAIGATEAARAGAAMLCYVTPKEHVGLPKAQDVKAGCIAY
;
A
#
# COMPACT_ATOMS: atom_id res chain seq x y z
N MET A 1 2.13 8.10 -14.13
CA MET A 1 0.68 7.81 -14.27
C MET A 1 0.28 7.50 -15.70
N LYS A 2 0.41 8.42 -16.67
CA LYS A 2 0.05 8.14 -18.08
C LYS A 2 0.89 7.04 -18.72
N ASP A 3 2.12 6.87 -18.24
CA ASP A 3 3.07 5.88 -18.74
C ASP A 3 3.00 4.54 -18.00
N ARG A 4 2.11 4.39 -17.01
CA ARG A 4 1.90 3.12 -16.32
C ARG A 4 1.13 2.15 -17.21
N LEU A 5 1.51 0.88 -17.18
CA LEU A 5 0.81 -0.20 -17.86
C LEU A 5 -0.58 -0.43 -17.26
N THR A 6 -0.69 -0.38 -15.92
CA THR A 6 -1.94 -0.69 -15.19
C THR A 6 -2.60 0.51 -14.52
N GLY A 7 -2.00 1.70 -14.62
CA GLY A 7 -2.57 2.95 -14.09
C GLY A 7 -2.69 2.98 -12.56
N ILE A 8 -3.87 3.38 -12.05
CA ILE A 8 -4.20 3.35 -10.61
C ILE A 8 -5.03 2.09 -10.33
N VAL A 9 -4.47 1.14 -9.60
CA VAL A 9 -5.19 -0.08 -9.18
C VAL A 9 -5.78 0.02 -7.78
N SER A 10 -5.39 1.03 -7.00
CA SER A 10 -6.03 1.30 -5.72
C SER A 10 -7.46 1.81 -5.93
N ARG A 11 -8.44 1.11 -5.37
CA ARG A 11 -9.84 1.56 -5.38
C ARG A 11 -10.00 2.92 -4.70
N GLY A 12 -9.42 3.09 -3.51
CA GLY A 12 -9.47 4.38 -2.79
C GLY A 12 -8.71 5.48 -3.54
N GLY A 13 -7.50 5.16 -4.02
CA GLY A 13 -6.68 6.09 -4.80
C GLY A 13 -7.36 6.56 -6.09
N SER A 14 -8.00 5.65 -6.83
CA SER A 14 -8.72 6.01 -8.07
C SER A 14 -9.96 6.87 -7.81
N MET A 15 -10.67 6.65 -6.70
CA MET A 15 -11.80 7.49 -6.29
C MET A 15 -11.34 8.91 -5.94
N LEU A 16 -10.25 9.04 -5.18
CA LEU A 16 -9.66 10.35 -4.84
C LEU A 16 -9.11 11.06 -6.09
N ALA A 17 -8.39 10.36 -6.96
CA ALA A 17 -7.90 10.92 -8.21
C ALA A 17 -9.05 11.44 -9.09
N LYS A 18 -10.14 10.67 -9.21
CA LYS A 18 -11.35 11.12 -9.93
C LYS A 18 -11.95 12.37 -9.28
N TRP A 19 -12.05 12.40 -7.95
CA TRP A 19 -12.55 13.57 -7.24
C TRP A 19 -11.70 14.82 -7.53
N MET A 20 -10.37 14.69 -7.45
CA MET A 20 -9.43 15.80 -7.70
C MET A 20 -9.55 16.33 -9.14
N ILE A 21 -9.65 15.43 -10.13
CA ILE A 21 -9.80 15.80 -11.55
C ILE A 21 -11.12 16.53 -11.79
N VAL A 22 -12.23 16.04 -11.22
CA VAL A 22 -13.57 16.62 -11.43
C VAL A 22 -13.68 18.01 -10.80
N HIS A 23 -13.10 18.20 -9.62
CA HIS A 23 -13.23 19.46 -8.88
C HIS A 23 -12.06 20.42 -9.10
N ASN A 24 -10.99 19.97 -9.75
CA ASN A 24 -9.71 20.68 -9.89
C ASN A 24 -9.21 21.23 -8.54
N LYS A 25 -9.23 20.36 -7.52
CA LYS A 25 -8.84 20.66 -6.13
C LYS A 25 -7.91 19.59 -5.58
N GLN A 26 -7.18 19.92 -4.52
CA GLN A 26 -6.31 18.99 -3.83
C GLN A 26 -7.12 17.89 -3.11
N ASN A 27 -6.50 16.73 -2.88
CA ASN A 27 -7.06 15.63 -2.11
C ASN A 27 -7.63 16.13 -0.76
N PRO A 28 -8.94 15.96 -0.50
CA PRO A 28 -9.55 16.46 0.73
C PRO A 28 -9.01 15.75 1.98
N MET A 29 -8.55 14.49 1.86
CA MET A 29 -7.95 13.76 2.97
C MET A 29 -6.57 14.32 3.36
N TYR A 30 -5.90 14.98 2.42
CA TYR A 30 -4.65 15.69 2.66
C TYR A 30 -4.90 17.08 3.24
N GLU A 31 -5.85 17.83 2.66
CA GLU A 31 -6.20 19.17 3.12
C GLU A 31 -6.76 19.17 4.55
N LEU A 32 -7.56 18.16 4.91
CA LEU A 32 -8.24 18.05 6.21
C LEU A 32 -7.52 17.11 7.20
N PHE A 33 -6.24 16.82 6.97
CA PHE A 33 -5.53 15.78 7.71
C PHE A 33 -5.45 16.07 9.22
N ASP A 34 -5.33 17.33 9.61
CA ASP A 34 -5.20 17.72 11.02
C ASP A 34 -6.56 17.64 11.75
N GLU A 35 -7.65 18.00 11.07
CA GLU A 35 -9.01 17.83 11.58
C GLU A 35 -9.37 16.35 11.74
N ILE A 36 -8.97 15.51 10.78
CA ILE A 36 -9.12 14.05 10.87
C ILE A 36 -8.30 13.53 12.06
N SER A 37 -7.06 14.00 12.23
CA SER A 37 -6.20 13.61 13.36
C SER A 37 -6.83 13.99 14.71
N ALA A 38 -7.44 15.17 14.82
CA ALA A 38 -8.12 15.61 16.03
C ALA A 38 -9.30 14.68 16.40
N ILE A 39 -10.03 14.17 15.41
CA ILE A 39 -11.10 13.18 15.62
C ILE A 39 -10.48 11.83 16.03
N MET A 40 -9.51 11.32 15.27
CA MET A 40 -8.88 10.02 15.54
C MET A 40 -8.25 9.96 16.94
N ARG A 41 -7.64 11.06 17.38
CA ARG A 41 -7.03 11.18 18.71
C ARG A 41 -8.02 11.02 19.86
N GLN A 42 -9.29 11.40 19.69
CA GLN A 42 -10.32 11.25 20.71
C GLN A 42 -10.66 9.79 21.01
N TYR A 43 -10.47 8.91 20.01
CA TYR A 43 -10.91 7.52 20.06
C TYR A 43 -9.76 6.51 19.92
N ASP A 44 -8.51 6.98 19.94
CA ASP A 44 -7.30 6.17 19.75
C ASP A 44 -7.33 5.31 18.48
N VAL A 45 -7.77 5.92 17.37
CA VAL A 45 -7.76 5.27 16.06
C VAL A 45 -6.39 5.47 15.43
N THR A 46 -5.78 4.38 14.97
CA THR A 46 -4.48 4.38 14.29
C THR A 46 -4.64 4.67 12.80
N TYR A 47 -3.77 5.51 12.23
CA TYR A 47 -3.68 5.70 10.79
C TYR A 47 -3.08 4.46 10.12
N SER A 48 -3.74 3.99 9.06
CA SER A 48 -3.12 3.23 7.98
C SER A 48 -3.04 4.14 6.77
N LEU A 49 -1.88 4.75 6.52
CA LEU A 49 -1.71 5.71 5.45
C LEU A 49 -1.62 4.96 4.11
N GLY A 50 -2.71 5.01 3.34
CA GLY A 50 -2.91 4.18 2.15
C GLY A 50 -1.99 4.47 0.97
N ASP A 51 -1.67 3.42 0.22
CA ASP A 51 -0.85 3.42 -0.99
C ASP A 51 -1.69 3.61 -2.27
N GLY A 52 -2.34 4.78 -2.37
CA GLY A 52 -3.23 5.14 -3.46
C GLY A 52 -2.63 4.99 -4.86
N LEU A 53 -1.31 5.12 -4.99
CA LEU A 53 -0.52 5.00 -6.20
C LEU A 53 0.40 3.78 -6.18
N ARG A 54 0.09 2.70 -5.45
CA ARG A 54 0.84 1.44 -5.57
C ARG A 54 0.87 0.88 -7.00
N PRO A 55 1.92 0.13 -7.37
CA PRO A 55 2.00 -0.56 -8.65
C PRO A 55 1.00 -1.74 -8.72
N GLY A 56 0.28 -1.84 -9.83
CA GLY A 56 -0.60 -2.97 -10.15
C GLY A 56 -0.03 -3.95 -11.17
N SER A 57 1.21 -3.75 -11.58
CA SER A 57 2.01 -4.69 -12.35
C SER A 57 3.47 -4.53 -12.00
N CYS A 58 4.25 -5.57 -12.23
CA CYS A 58 5.70 -5.56 -12.05
C CYS A 58 6.39 -4.49 -12.92
N ALA A 59 5.80 -4.13 -14.06
CA ALA A 59 6.31 -3.09 -14.95
C ALA A 59 6.18 -1.67 -14.37
N ASP A 60 5.22 -1.46 -13.47
CA ASP A 60 4.95 -0.17 -12.83
C ASP A 60 5.68 -0.01 -11.48
N ALA A 61 6.40 -1.04 -11.05
CA ALA A 61 7.05 -1.10 -9.75
C ALA A 61 8.16 -0.05 -9.60
N THR A 62 8.20 0.59 -8.42
CA THR A 62 9.19 1.61 -8.05
C THR A 62 9.21 2.81 -9.01
N ASP A 63 8.07 3.14 -9.63
CA ASP A 63 7.98 4.29 -10.51
C ASP A 63 7.93 5.62 -9.73
N ALA A 64 8.03 6.73 -10.47
CA ALA A 64 8.04 8.06 -9.86
C ALA A 64 6.74 8.39 -9.10
N ALA A 65 5.60 7.82 -9.49
CA ALA A 65 4.32 8.09 -8.84
C ALA A 65 4.22 7.39 -7.47
N GLN A 66 4.63 6.12 -7.40
CA GLN A 66 4.70 5.39 -6.13
C GLN A 66 5.66 6.10 -5.17
N LEU A 67 6.86 6.47 -5.65
CA LEU A 67 7.86 7.12 -4.80
C LEU A 67 7.45 8.54 -4.38
N ALA A 68 6.71 9.27 -5.21
CA ALA A 68 6.17 10.57 -4.85
C ALA A 68 5.16 10.45 -3.72
N GLU A 69 4.21 9.50 -3.81
CA GLU A 69 3.25 9.26 -2.74
C GLU A 69 3.96 8.86 -1.44
N LEU A 70 4.90 7.91 -1.48
CA LEU A 70 5.63 7.47 -0.29
C LEU A 70 6.31 8.64 0.46
N ARG A 71 6.86 9.62 -0.26
CA ARG A 71 7.44 10.83 0.36
C ARG A 71 6.39 11.68 1.06
N THR A 72 5.23 11.85 0.44
CA THR A 72 4.08 12.51 1.07
C THR A 72 3.60 11.73 2.29
N LEU A 73 3.55 10.40 2.25
CA LEU A 73 3.19 9.59 3.43
C LEU A 73 4.21 9.80 4.57
N GLY A 74 5.50 9.96 4.27
CA GLY A 74 6.53 10.33 5.26
C GLY A 74 6.26 11.66 5.97
N GLU A 75 5.83 12.68 5.22
CA GLU A 75 5.37 13.95 5.82
C GLU A 75 4.14 13.74 6.72
N LEU A 76 3.16 12.95 6.26
CA LEU A 76 1.94 12.67 7.02
C LEU A 76 2.20 11.81 8.27
N VAL A 77 3.20 10.94 8.26
CA VAL A 77 3.66 10.22 9.46
C VAL A 77 4.11 11.21 10.53
N TYR A 78 4.92 12.20 10.15
CA TYR A 78 5.39 13.23 11.08
C TYR A 78 4.22 14.02 11.67
N ARG A 79 3.30 14.49 10.81
CA ARG A 79 2.09 15.23 11.24
C ARG A 79 1.19 14.41 12.17
N ALA A 80 0.98 13.13 11.87
CA ALA A 80 0.19 12.24 12.73
C ALA A 80 0.82 12.06 14.12
N ARG A 81 2.15 11.88 14.17
CA ARG A 81 2.90 11.77 15.42
C ARG A 81 2.87 13.07 16.24
N GLU A 82 3.00 14.23 15.61
CA GLU A 82 2.83 15.53 16.28
C GLU A 82 1.44 15.70 16.88
N ALA A 83 0.40 15.22 16.19
CA ALA A 83 -0.97 15.20 16.70
C ALA A 83 -1.21 14.11 17.78
N GLY A 84 -0.19 13.31 18.12
CA GLY A 84 -0.28 12.23 19.08
C GLY A 84 -1.15 11.05 18.61
N VAL A 85 -1.24 10.83 17.30
CA VAL A 85 -1.99 9.74 16.67
C VAL A 85 -1.03 8.66 16.19
N GLN A 86 -1.34 7.39 16.51
CA GLN A 86 -0.56 6.24 16.06
C GLN A 86 -0.64 6.10 14.52
N VAL A 87 0.43 5.65 13.87
CA VAL A 87 0.49 5.58 12.41
C VAL A 87 1.33 4.41 11.91
N MET A 88 0.80 3.72 10.89
CA MET A 88 1.50 2.81 9.99
C MET A 88 1.31 3.28 8.53
N VAL A 89 2.18 2.81 7.64
CA VAL A 89 2.18 3.17 6.22
C VAL A 89 1.83 1.93 5.40
N GLU A 90 0.97 2.06 4.38
CA GLU A 90 0.68 0.99 3.43
C GLU A 90 1.71 0.99 2.29
N GLY A 91 1.99 -0.20 1.76
CA GLY A 91 3.06 -0.43 0.79
C GLY A 91 2.69 -1.37 -0.35
N PRO A 92 3.56 -1.42 -1.37
CA PRO A 92 3.20 -1.81 -2.73
C PRO A 92 2.62 -3.22 -2.89
N GLY A 93 1.93 -3.36 -4.04
CA GLY A 93 1.26 -4.59 -4.48
C GLY A 93 2.12 -5.48 -5.39
N HIS A 94 2.43 -5.03 -6.61
CA HIS A 94 3.20 -5.84 -7.58
C HIS A 94 4.64 -5.32 -7.69
N VAL A 95 5.62 -6.13 -7.29
CA VAL A 95 7.02 -5.72 -7.23
C VAL A 95 7.94 -6.91 -7.58
N PRO A 96 8.80 -6.80 -8.59
CA PRO A 96 9.83 -7.80 -8.88
C PRO A 96 10.72 -8.07 -7.66
N MET A 97 11.13 -9.33 -7.49
CA MET A 97 11.84 -9.81 -6.29
C MET A 97 13.09 -8.97 -5.94
N ASP A 98 13.84 -8.52 -6.95
CA ASP A 98 15.07 -7.74 -6.80
C ASP A 98 14.84 -6.31 -6.28
N GLN A 99 13.60 -5.82 -6.25
CA GLN A 99 13.25 -4.47 -5.81
C GLN A 99 12.60 -4.43 -4.41
N ILE A 100 12.19 -5.58 -3.86
CA ILE A 100 11.38 -5.63 -2.62
C ILE A 100 12.17 -5.08 -1.43
N ALA A 101 13.37 -5.58 -1.17
CA ALA A 101 14.18 -5.15 -0.02
C ALA A 101 14.51 -3.65 -0.08
N MET A 102 14.75 -3.12 -1.28
CA MET A 102 15.00 -1.70 -1.48
C MET A 102 13.75 -0.86 -1.17
N ASN A 103 12.55 -1.30 -1.54
CA ASN A 103 11.29 -0.63 -1.18
C ASN A 103 11.10 -0.57 0.35
N MET A 104 11.41 -1.66 1.08
CA MET A 104 11.32 -1.68 2.55
C MET A 104 12.30 -0.67 3.17
N GLN A 105 13.57 -0.70 2.75
CA GLN A 105 14.60 0.23 3.23
C GLN A 105 14.30 1.69 2.87
N LEU A 106 13.64 1.93 1.73
CA LEU A 106 13.25 3.27 1.33
C LEU A 106 12.13 3.78 2.23
N GLN A 107 11.08 2.99 2.47
CA GLN A 107 10.01 3.38 3.38
C GLN A 107 10.55 3.63 4.78
N GLN A 108 11.40 2.74 5.29
CA GLN A 108 11.98 2.88 6.62
C GLN A 108 12.65 4.26 6.82
N ARG A 109 13.43 4.69 5.81
CA ARG A 109 14.12 5.98 5.82
C ARG A 109 13.18 7.18 5.62
N VAL A 110 12.21 7.06 4.73
CA VAL A 110 11.32 8.18 4.34
C VAL A 110 10.21 8.41 5.35
N CYS A 111 9.76 7.34 6.02
CA CYS A 111 8.64 7.35 6.95
C CYS A 111 9.09 7.19 8.41
N ASP A 112 10.34 7.52 8.73
CA ASP A 112 10.87 7.59 10.10
C ASP A 112 10.53 6.34 10.94
N ASP A 113 10.91 5.16 10.41
CA ASP A 113 10.68 3.85 11.03
C ASP A 113 9.20 3.54 11.37
N ALA A 114 8.22 4.22 10.74
CA ALA A 114 6.81 3.84 10.90
C ALA A 114 6.57 2.39 10.42
N PRO A 115 5.74 1.59 11.12
CA PRO A 115 5.43 0.23 10.71
C PRO A 115 4.93 0.18 9.25
N PHE A 116 5.49 -0.75 8.46
CA PHE A 116 5.12 -0.90 7.06
C PHE A 116 4.15 -2.07 6.87
N TYR A 117 3.01 -1.81 6.23
CA TYR A 117 1.94 -2.75 5.95
C TYR A 117 1.83 -3.01 4.44
N VAL A 118 2.23 -4.17 3.95
CA VAL A 118 2.37 -4.43 2.50
C VAL A 118 1.35 -5.42 1.95
N LEU A 119 0.90 -5.25 0.71
CA LEU A 119 0.01 -6.19 0.01
C LEU A 119 0.80 -7.19 -0.83
N GLY A 120 1.18 -8.33 -0.25
CA GLY A 120 2.16 -9.22 -0.88
C GLY A 120 3.58 -8.77 -0.55
N PRO A 121 4.40 -8.32 -1.52
CA PRO A 121 4.04 -8.05 -2.91
C PRO A 121 4.06 -9.27 -3.84
N LEU A 122 3.27 -9.23 -4.92
CA LEU A 122 3.31 -10.21 -6.01
C LEU A 122 4.61 -10.06 -6.79
N THR A 123 5.38 -11.14 -6.91
CA THR A 123 6.68 -11.12 -7.61
C THR A 123 6.58 -11.32 -9.12
N THR A 124 5.39 -11.65 -9.64
CA THR A 124 5.13 -11.85 -11.06
C THR A 124 3.63 -11.75 -11.35
N ASP A 125 3.28 -11.31 -12.57
CA ASP A 125 1.89 -11.01 -12.97
C ASP A 125 1.21 -12.11 -13.80
N VAL A 126 1.82 -13.30 -13.93
CA VAL A 126 1.47 -14.27 -14.99
C VAL A 126 0.65 -15.47 -14.51
N PHE A 127 0.32 -15.55 -13.22
CA PHE A 127 -0.36 -16.70 -12.61
C PHE A 127 -1.66 -16.34 -11.86
N PRO A 128 -2.63 -15.67 -12.51
CA PRO A 128 -3.93 -15.40 -11.89
C PRO A 128 -4.59 -16.72 -11.46
N GLY A 129 -5.18 -16.73 -10.26
CA GLY A 129 -5.63 -17.97 -9.60
C GLY A 129 -4.62 -18.55 -8.59
N TYR A 130 -3.36 -18.15 -8.67
CA TYR A 130 -2.26 -18.58 -7.79
C TYR A 130 -1.53 -17.41 -7.14
N ASP A 131 -2.15 -16.24 -7.09
CA ASP A 131 -1.50 -15.03 -6.59
C ASP A 131 -1.14 -15.09 -5.11
N HIS A 132 -1.89 -15.85 -4.30
CA HIS A 132 -1.48 -16.19 -2.93
C HIS A 132 -0.10 -16.87 -2.82
N ILE A 133 0.38 -17.54 -3.88
CA ILE A 133 1.73 -18.14 -3.94
C ILE A 133 2.74 -17.11 -4.42
N THR A 134 2.44 -16.39 -5.50
CA THR A 134 3.35 -15.37 -6.07
C THR A 134 3.60 -14.24 -5.07
N SER A 135 2.58 -13.88 -4.29
CA SER A 135 2.67 -12.85 -3.26
C SER A 135 3.34 -13.34 -1.98
N ALA A 136 3.16 -14.61 -1.57
CA ALA A 136 3.81 -15.13 -0.37
C ALA A 136 5.34 -15.14 -0.48
N ILE A 137 5.87 -15.36 -1.70
CA ILE A 137 7.30 -15.24 -1.99
C ILE A 137 7.79 -13.81 -1.69
N GLY A 138 7.10 -12.81 -2.23
CA GLY A 138 7.48 -11.41 -2.01
C GLY A 138 7.21 -10.94 -0.59
N ALA A 139 6.14 -11.41 0.05
CA ALA A 139 5.80 -11.13 1.43
C ALA A 139 6.87 -11.65 2.40
N THR A 140 7.41 -12.84 2.12
CA THR A 140 8.54 -13.40 2.88
C THR A 140 9.79 -12.52 2.77
N GLU A 141 10.11 -12.04 1.56
CA GLU A 141 11.22 -11.11 1.34
C GLU A 141 10.99 -9.76 2.05
N ALA A 142 9.78 -9.22 1.95
CA ALA A 142 9.39 -7.97 2.60
C ALA A 142 9.49 -8.07 4.12
N ALA A 143 8.99 -9.16 4.71
CA ALA A 143 9.11 -9.43 6.14
C ALA A 143 10.58 -9.56 6.57
N ARG A 144 11.40 -10.29 5.81
CA ARG A 144 12.84 -10.39 6.08
C ARG A 144 13.54 -9.02 6.04
N ALA A 145 13.07 -8.13 5.17
CA ALA A 145 13.58 -6.78 5.02
C ALA A 145 12.94 -5.74 5.96
N GLY A 146 12.01 -6.13 6.83
CA GLY A 146 11.48 -5.27 7.90
C GLY A 146 10.01 -4.86 7.81
N ALA A 147 9.20 -5.45 6.91
CA ALA A 147 7.76 -5.24 6.92
C ALA A 147 7.14 -5.67 8.27
N ALA A 148 6.28 -4.84 8.83
CA ALA A 148 5.67 -5.07 10.15
C ALA A 148 4.34 -5.83 10.07
N MET A 149 3.62 -5.69 8.95
CA MET A 149 2.36 -6.39 8.70
C MET A 149 2.23 -6.77 7.23
N LEU A 150 1.64 -7.92 6.96
CA LEU A 150 1.44 -8.45 5.62
C LEU A 150 -0.05 -8.59 5.35
N CYS A 151 -0.56 -7.87 4.34
CA CYS A 151 -1.90 -8.09 3.83
C CYS A 151 -1.87 -9.34 2.95
N TYR A 152 -2.67 -10.31 3.34
CA TYR A 152 -2.81 -11.55 2.59
C TYR A 152 -3.36 -11.32 1.17
N VAL A 153 -3.06 -12.27 0.29
CA VAL A 153 -3.64 -12.35 -1.05
C VAL A 153 -4.28 -13.72 -1.18
N THR A 154 -5.46 -13.78 -1.77
CA THR A 154 -6.19 -15.05 -1.92
C THR A 154 -5.94 -15.66 -3.31
N PRO A 155 -6.26 -16.96 -3.53
CA PRO A 155 -6.31 -17.53 -4.87
C PRO A 155 -7.28 -16.81 -5.82
N LYS A 156 -8.20 -15.98 -5.30
CA LYS A 156 -9.18 -15.24 -6.11
C LYS A 156 -8.77 -13.82 -6.47
N GLU A 157 -7.58 -13.39 -6.04
CA GLU A 157 -7.03 -12.13 -6.50
C GLU A 157 -7.04 -12.06 -8.03
N HIS A 158 -7.38 -10.88 -8.57
CA HIS A 158 -7.57 -10.61 -10.00
C HIS A 158 -8.68 -11.39 -10.74
N VAL A 159 -9.32 -12.39 -10.12
CA VAL A 159 -10.29 -13.27 -10.81
C VAL A 159 -11.69 -13.27 -10.20
N GLY A 160 -11.88 -12.78 -8.98
CA GLY A 160 -13.21 -12.61 -8.40
C GLY A 160 -13.24 -12.45 -6.88
N LEU A 161 -14.43 -12.53 -6.30
CA LEU A 161 -14.58 -12.49 -4.85
C LEU A 161 -14.20 -13.85 -4.23
N PRO A 162 -13.40 -13.87 -3.15
CA PRO A 162 -13.01 -15.10 -2.46
C PRO A 162 -14.21 -15.74 -1.73
N LYS A 163 -14.27 -17.08 -1.75
CA LYS A 163 -15.14 -17.88 -0.88
C LYS A 163 -14.37 -18.30 0.38
N ALA A 164 -15.06 -18.92 1.33
CA ALA A 164 -14.47 -19.33 2.60
C ALA A 164 -13.18 -20.16 2.47
N GLN A 165 -13.07 -21.04 1.47
CA GLN A 165 -11.87 -21.82 1.21
C GLN A 165 -10.71 -20.96 0.68
N ASP A 166 -11.00 -19.99 -0.18
CA ASP A 166 -10.00 -19.07 -0.72
C ASP A 166 -9.43 -18.16 0.38
N VAL A 167 -10.30 -17.70 1.30
CA VAL A 167 -9.90 -16.93 2.49
C VAL A 167 -8.97 -17.76 3.36
N LYS A 168 -9.34 -19.01 3.70
CA LYS A 168 -8.49 -19.92 4.48
C LYS A 168 -7.14 -20.16 3.81
N ALA A 169 -7.12 -20.36 2.49
CA ALA A 169 -5.88 -20.57 1.74
C ALA A 169 -4.96 -19.34 1.83
N GLY A 170 -5.49 -18.13 1.65
CA GLY A 170 -4.72 -16.90 1.83
C GLY A 170 -4.16 -16.75 3.25
N CYS A 171 -4.97 -17.04 4.29
CA CYS A 171 -4.53 -16.95 5.68
C CYS A 171 -3.49 -18.00 6.10
N ILE A 172 -3.39 -19.13 5.39
CA ILE A 172 -2.37 -20.16 5.68
C ILE A 172 -1.08 -19.87 4.91
N ALA A 173 -1.18 -19.24 3.74
CA ALA A 173 -0.02 -18.88 2.93
C ALA A 173 0.82 -17.74 3.54
N TYR A 174 0.19 -16.90 4.38
CA TYR A 174 0.80 -15.78 5.10
C TYR A 174 0.92 -16.11 6.59
#